data_AF-A0A2V6NPF4-F1
#
_entry.id   AF-A0A2V6NPF4-F1
#
_cell.length_a   1.000
_cell.length_b   1.000
_cell.length_c   1.000
_cell.angle_alpha   90.00
_cell.angle_beta   90.00
_cell.angle_gamma   90.00
#
_symmetry.space_group_name_H-M   'P 1'
#
loop_
_entity.id
_entity.type
_entity.pdbx_description
1 polymer ?
#
loop_
_entity_poly.entity_id
_entity_poly.type
_entity_poly.pdbx_seq_one_letter_code
_entity_poly.pdbx_strand_id
1 'polypeptide(L)'
;MIGRAALVPVAGRDYYATLMLPFFGYGIALLGLNLLFGYAGLLSFGHALFVAVGAYTAATLTSGFGLLHFELILLASALVALLAAIPVGLLCVRYVRIYFGMLTLAFGMLFYSFLYKFYNLTGGDEGIRMLRPKLLGAAFGNLDKVGFLTGPYYYYSLALLVVATAVMWRIVRSPFGLCLRAIRENPEKAECVGVSVRRYRLYAFLIAAVFGAVGGTLLAVPTGLADPLLAYWTHSGNLVFMLLLGGFANFFGPILGAFVFIF
;
A
#
# COMPACT_ATOMS: atom_id res chain seq x y z
N MET A 1 5.32 -18.68 -10.34
CA MET A 1 5.16 -18.34 -8.90
C MET A 1 3.69 -18.26 -8.49
N ILE A 2 2.81 -17.58 -9.23
CA ILE A 2 1.38 -17.45 -8.89
C ILE A 2 0.68 -18.81 -8.71
N GLY A 3 0.96 -19.80 -9.58
CA GLY A 3 0.39 -21.15 -9.47
C GLY A 3 0.87 -21.98 -8.28
N ARG A 4 2.05 -21.68 -7.69
CA ARG A 4 2.53 -22.34 -6.47
C ARG A 4 2.00 -21.67 -5.21
N ALA A 5 1.74 -20.35 -5.25
CA ALA A 5 1.09 -19.63 -4.15
C ALA A 5 -0.35 -20.14 -3.93
N ALA A 6 -1.10 -20.40 -5.00
CA ALA A 6 -2.45 -20.97 -4.90
C ALA A 6 -2.52 -22.35 -4.19
N LEU A 7 -1.41 -23.10 -4.17
CA LEU A 7 -1.33 -24.41 -3.53
C LEU A 7 -0.89 -24.36 -2.06
N VAL A 8 -0.41 -23.22 -1.56
CA VAL A 8 0.07 -23.06 -0.17
C VAL A 8 -1.00 -23.38 0.89
N PRO A 9 -2.27 -22.95 0.77
CA PRO A 9 -3.29 -23.31 1.77
C PRO A 9 -3.73 -24.78 1.68
N VAL A 10 -3.49 -25.45 0.55
CA VAL A 10 -3.90 -26.85 0.34
C VAL A 10 -2.77 -27.84 0.68
N ALA A 11 -1.50 -27.42 0.56
CA ALA A 11 -0.32 -28.25 0.79
C ALA A 11 0.54 -27.82 2.00
N GLY A 12 0.32 -26.65 2.58
CA GLY A 12 1.10 -26.08 3.68
C GLY A 12 0.34 -26.07 5.01
N ARG A 13 1.09 -26.14 6.13
CA ARG A 13 0.57 -25.89 7.48
C ARG A 13 -0.03 -24.46 7.55
N ASP A 14 -1.11 -24.27 8.32
CA ASP A 14 -1.80 -22.98 8.53
C ASP A 14 -0.88 -21.79 8.82
N TYR A 15 0.29 -22.08 9.41
CA TYR A 15 1.38 -21.13 9.64
C TYR A 15 1.88 -20.44 8.36
N TYR A 16 2.17 -21.19 7.29
CA TYR A 16 2.67 -20.63 6.03
C TYR A 16 1.61 -19.79 5.31
N ALA A 17 0.35 -20.21 5.37
CA ALA A 17 -0.77 -19.45 4.80
C ALA A 17 -0.94 -18.10 5.52
N THR A 18 -0.78 -18.07 6.84
CA THR A 18 -0.87 -16.83 7.63
C THR A 18 0.30 -15.88 7.37
N LEU A 19 1.52 -16.40 7.18
CA LEU A 19 2.70 -15.60 6.80
C LEU A 19 2.61 -15.00 5.39
N MET A 20 1.83 -15.61 4.50
CA MET A 20 1.62 -15.07 3.15
C MET A 20 0.66 -13.87 3.10
N LEU A 21 -0.18 -13.68 4.11
CA LEU A 21 -1.11 -12.53 4.15
C LEU A 21 -0.37 -11.17 4.17
N PRO A 22 0.64 -10.94 5.03
CA PRO A 22 1.41 -9.71 4.96
C PRO A 22 2.18 -9.57 3.64
N PHE A 23 2.61 -10.68 3.02
CA PHE A 23 3.24 -10.66 1.71
C PHE A 23 2.33 -10.05 0.64
N PHE A 24 1.04 -10.40 0.61
CA PHE A 24 0.09 -9.81 -0.33
C PHE A 24 -0.11 -8.31 -0.07
N GLY A 25 -0.28 -7.90 1.19
CA GLY A 25 -0.44 -6.49 1.56
C GLY A 25 0.77 -5.62 1.20
N TYR A 26 1.97 -6.05 1.59
CA TYR A 26 3.21 -5.36 1.22
C TYR A 26 3.48 -5.40 -0.28
N GLY A 27 3.19 -6.52 -0.95
CA GLY A 27 3.34 -6.62 -2.40
C GLY A 27 2.57 -5.54 -3.16
N ILE A 28 1.32 -5.28 -2.76
CA ILE A 28 0.50 -4.20 -3.36
C ILE A 28 1.07 -2.82 -3.04
N ALA A 29 1.45 -2.56 -1.78
CA ALA A 29 2.04 -1.29 -1.40
C ALA A 29 3.36 -1.01 -2.16
N LEU A 30 4.21 -2.04 -2.28
CA LEU A 30 5.48 -1.94 -2.98
C LEU A 30 5.33 -1.74 -4.49
N LEU A 31 4.26 -2.23 -5.13
CA LEU A 31 3.95 -1.87 -6.52
C LEU A 31 3.73 -0.35 -6.67
N GLY A 32 3.02 0.26 -5.72
CA GLY A 32 2.82 1.71 -5.66
C GLY A 32 4.14 2.45 -5.43
N LEU A 33 4.95 2.02 -4.46
CA LEU A 33 6.25 2.62 -4.20
C LEU A 33 7.22 2.47 -5.39
N ASN A 34 7.18 1.34 -6.10
CA ASN A 34 7.99 1.12 -7.30
C ASN A 34 7.55 2.02 -8.47
N LEU A 35 6.28 2.37 -8.57
CA LEU A 35 5.83 3.38 -9.55
C LEU A 35 6.54 4.73 -9.31
N LEU A 36 6.61 5.16 -8.05
CA LEU A 36 7.29 6.40 -7.67
C LEU A 36 8.80 6.31 -7.88
N PHE A 37 9.45 5.29 -7.32
CA PHE A 37 10.90 5.20 -7.34
C PHE A 37 11.43 4.62 -8.66
N GLY A 38 10.96 3.44 -9.02
CA GLY A 38 11.38 2.70 -10.21
C GLY A 38 10.99 3.39 -11.51
N TYR A 39 9.83 4.04 -11.61
CA TYR A 39 9.45 4.71 -12.86
C TYR A 39 9.63 6.22 -12.86
N ALA A 40 9.28 6.93 -11.77
CA ALA A 40 9.41 8.38 -11.70
C ALA A 40 10.75 8.89 -11.13
N GLY A 41 11.59 8.01 -10.56
CA GLY A 41 12.87 8.38 -9.96
C GLY A 41 12.75 9.08 -8.60
N LEU A 42 11.60 8.97 -7.93
CA LEU A 42 11.30 9.64 -6.67
C LEU A 42 11.25 8.64 -5.52
N LEU A 43 12.27 8.63 -4.67
CA LEU A 43 12.28 7.79 -3.47
C LEU A 43 11.48 8.46 -2.35
N SER A 44 10.39 7.82 -1.92
CA SER A 44 9.56 8.33 -0.82
C SER A 44 9.77 7.55 0.46
N PHE A 45 10.06 8.27 1.56
CA PHE A 45 10.05 7.74 2.93
C PHE A 45 8.72 8.02 3.65
N GLY A 46 7.70 8.48 2.92
CA GLY A 46 6.35 8.72 3.46
C GLY A 46 5.37 7.61 3.14
N HIS A 47 5.77 6.50 2.52
CA HIS A 47 4.81 5.50 2.03
C HIS A 47 4.02 4.81 3.15
N ALA A 48 4.63 4.67 4.34
CA ALA A 48 3.97 4.19 5.55
C ALA A 48 2.74 5.03 5.95
N LEU A 49 2.72 6.33 5.64
CA LEU A 49 1.54 7.18 5.85
C LEU A 49 0.34 6.61 5.13
N PHE A 50 0.49 6.23 3.85
CA PHE A 50 -0.62 5.72 3.05
C PHE A 50 -1.06 4.32 3.48
N VAL A 51 -0.09 3.48 3.87
CA VAL A 51 -0.37 2.17 4.48
C VAL A 51 -1.20 2.36 5.76
N ALA A 52 -0.80 3.26 6.64
CA ALA A 52 -1.52 3.58 7.86
C ALA A 52 -2.91 4.18 7.56
N VAL A 53 -3.02 5.14 6.62
CA VAL A 53 -4.33 5.69 6.21
C VAL A 53 -5.29 4.57 5.78
N GLY A 54 -4.82 3.59 5.00
CA GLY A 54 -5.63 2.43 4.61
C GLY A 54 -6.03 1.53 5.78
N ALA A 55 -5.12 1.27 6.73
CA ALA A 55 -5.40 0.47 7.92
C ALA A 55 -6.42 1.17 8.84
N TYR A 56 -6.22 2.46 9.12
CA TYR A 56 -7.10 3.27 9.97
C TYR A 56 -8.47 3.52 9.36
N THR A 57 -8.55 3.74 8.04
CA THR A 57 -9.85 3.87 7.36
C THR A 57 -10.64 2.56 7.46
N ALA A 58 -9.96 1.42 7.30
CA ALA A 58 -10.59 0.12 7.45
C ALA A 58 -11.06 -0.16 8.89
N ALA A 59 -10.24 0.20 9.88
CA ALA A 59 -10.58 0.03 11.28
C ALA A 59 -11.72 0.96 11.73
N THR A 60 -11.74 2.23 11.31
CA THR A 60 -12.83 3.18 11.63
C THR A 60 -14.15 2.78 10.98
N LEU A 61 -14.14 2.34 9.72
CA LEU A 61 -15.36 1.90 9.02
C LEU A 61 -15.95 0.63 9.65
N THR A 62 -15.10 -0.30 10.05
CA THR A 62 -15.56 -1.54 10.68
C THR A 62 -16.03 -1.31 12.11
N SER A 63 -15.20 -0.72 12.98
CA SER A 63 -15.51 -0.55 14.41
C SER A 63 -16.43 0.62 14.72
N GLY A 64 -16.29 1.74 14.03
CA GLY A 64 -17.09 2.95 14.26
C GLY A 64 -18.44 2.90 13.57
N PHE A 65 -18.46 2.53 12.28
CA PHE A 65 -19.69 2.54 11.47
C PHE A 65 -20.35 1.16 11.31
N GLY A 66 -19.74 0.08 11.79
CA GLY A 66 -20.28 -1.28 11.64
C GLY A 66 -20.32 -1.77 10.19
N LEU A 67 -19.62 -1.09 9.27
CA LEU A 67 -19.58 -1.47 7.86
C LEU A 67 -18.65 -2.67 7.70
N LEU A 68 -19.23 -3.84 7.42
CA LEU A 68 -18.47 -5.07 7.25
C LEU A 68 -18.20 -5.43 5.79
N HIS A 69 -18.74 -4.70 4.81
CA HIS A 69 -18.55 -5.02 3.39
C HIS A 69 -17.13 -4.65 2.93
N PHE A 70 -16.28 -5.64 2.66
CA PHE A 70 -14.86 -5.40 2.38
C PHE A 70 -14.62 -4.55 1.12
N GLU A 71 -15.42 -4.73 0.06
CA GLU A 71 -15.29 -3.94 -1.18
C GLU A 71 -15.49 -2.44 -0.94
N LEU A 72 -16.47 -2.09 -0.11
CA LEU A 72 -16.74 -0.69 0.26
C LEU A 72 -15.61 -0.14 1.11
N ILE A 73 -15.04 -0.95 1.99
CA ILE A 73 -13.88 -0.56 2.81
C ILE A 73 -12.68 -0.30 1.90
N LEU A 74 -12.37 -1.17 0.94
CA LEU A 74 -11.28 -0.97 -0.01
C LEU A 74 -11.45 0.30 -0.84
N LEU A 75 -12.66 0.53 -1.35
CA LEU A 75 -12.97 1.74 -2.12
C LEU A 75 -12.82 3.00 -1.25
N ALA A 76 -13.35 2.98 -0.03
CA ALA A 76 -13.25 4.09 0.90
C ALA A 76 -11.79 4.37 1.30
N SER A 77 -11.00 3.33 1.61
CA SER A 77 -9.56 3.45 1.89
C SER A 77 -8.80 4.07 0.72
N ALA A 78 -9.10 3.64 -0.52
CA ALA A 78 -8.52 4.22 -1.72
C ALA A 78 -8.89 5.71 -1.89
N LEU A 79 -10.15 6.08 -1.66
CA LEU A 79 -10.63 7.45 -1.75
C LEU A 79 -10.02 8.35 -0.67
N VAL A 80 -9.99 7.91 0.59
CA VAL A 80 -9.38 8.67 1.69
C VAL A 80 -7.89 8.86 1.46
N ALA A 81 -7.18 7.83 0.98
CA ALA A 81 -5.78 7.95 0.62
C ALA A 81 -5.54 8.91 -0.54
N LEU A 82 -6.41 8.90 -1.56
CA LEU A 82 -6.34 9.85 -2.67
C LEU A 82 -6.52 11.29 -2.15
N LEU A 83 -7.53 11.53 -1.31
CA LEU A 83 -7.80 12.83 -0.70
C LEU A 83 -6.63 13.32 0.17
N ALA A 84 -6.04 12.44 0.98
CA ALA A 84 -4.87 12.74 1.79
C ALA A 84 -3.61 13.00 0.93
N ALA A 85 -3.47 12.30 -0.20
CA ALA A 85 -2.32 12.41 -1.09
C ALA A 85 -2.34 13.69 -1.95
N ILE A 86 -3.49 14.31 -2.22
CA ILE A 86 -3.57 15.56 -3.01
C ILE A 86 -2.76 16.70 -2.37
N PRO A 87 -3.02 17.14 -1.12
CA PRO A 87 -2.29 18.25 -0.51
C PRO A 87 -0.81 17.91 -0.32
N VAL A 88 -0.52 16.69 0.14
CA VAL A 88 0.86 16.21 0.33
C VAL A 88 1.61 16.18 -1.00
N GLY A 89 1.01 15.62 -2.05
CA GLY A 89 1.62 15.50 -3.37
C GLY A 89 1.86 16.84 -4.04
N LEU A 90 0.93 17.80 -3.91
CA LEU A 90 1.06 19.15 -4.48
C LEU A 90 2.26 19.94 -3.91
N LEU A 91 2.65 19.63 -2.67
CA LEU A 91 3.81 20.18 -1.98
C LEU A 91 5.07 19.37 -2.29
N CYS A 92 5.01 18.05 -2.10
CA CYS A 92 6.17 17.16 -2.25
C CYS A 92 6.77 17.16 -3.65
N VAL A 93 5.93 17.11 -4.69
CA VAL A 93 6.37 16.91 -6.08
C VAL A 93 7.17 18.09 -6.66
N ARG A 94 7.18 19.24 -5.98
CA ARG A 94 8.01 20.39 -6.34
C ARG A 94 9.50 20.13 -6.10
N TYR A 95 9.82 19.18 -5.23
CA TYR A 95 11.19 18.85 -4.84
C TYR A 95 11.63 17.51 -5.45
N VAL A 96 12.95 17.30 -5.53
CA VAL A 96 13.54 16.12 -6.19
C VAL A 96 14.59 15.49 -5.27
N ARG A 97 14.89 14.21 -5.49
CA ARG A 97 15.94 13.45 -4.79
C ARG A 97 15.75 13.48 -3.27
N ILE A 98 16.77 13.93 -2.54
CA ILE A 98 16.82 13.89 -1.07
C ILE A 98 15.74 14.78 -0.46
N TYR A 99 15.51 15.97 -1.03
CA TYR A 99 14.48 16.90 -0.54
C TYR A 99 13.07 16.31 -0.62
N PHE A 100 12.76 15.57 -1.70
CA PHE A 100 11.50 14.85 -1.81
C PHE A 100 11.36 13.78 -0.72
N GLY A 101 12.42 12.98 -0.51
CA GLY A 101 12.46 11.98 0.56
C GLY A 101 12.23 12.58 1.94
N MET A 102 12.97 13.62 2.31
CA MET A 102 12.86 14.31 3.60
C MET A 102 11.46 14.90 3.81
N LEU A 103 10.89 15.55 2.80
CA LEU A 103 9.57 16.16 2.90
C LEU A 103 8.48 15.09 3.08
N THR A 104 8.56 13.98 2.34
CA THR A 104 7.61 12.87 2.50
C THR A 104 7.73 12.20 3.88
N LEU A 105 8.95 12.08 4.43
CA LEU A 105 9.17 11.61 5.80
C LEU A 105 8.53 12.56 6.82
N ALA A 106 8.73 13.88 6.66
CA ALA A 106 8.16 14.89 7.54
C ALA A 106 6.62 14.81 7.58
N PHE A 107 5.96 14.67 6.42
CA PHE A 107 4.52 14.44 6.37
C PHE A 107 4.11 13.12 7.01
N GLY A 108 4.90 12.05 6.83
CA GLY A 108 4.72 10.77 7.52
C GLY A 108 4.73 10.91 9.03
N MET A 109 5.73 11.60 9.58
CA MET A 109 5.87 11.82 11.03
C MET A 109 4.84 12.79 11.59
N LEU A 110 4.38 13.76 10.80
CA LEU A 110 3.25 14.62 11.15
C LEU A 110 1.98 13.78 11.29
N PHE A 111 1.71 12.89 10.33
CA PHE A 111 0.56 11.99 10.39
C PHE A 111 0.65 11.00 11.55
N TYR A 112 1.84 10.42 11.80
CA TYR A 112 2.09 9.59 12.98
C TYR A 112 1.75 10.36 14.28
N SER A 113 2.22 11.60 14.41
CA SER A 113 1.93 12.45 15.58
C SER A 113 0.44 12.76 15.72
N PHE A 114 -0.27 12.89 14.59
CA PHE A 114 -1.72 13.04 14.58
C PHE A 114 -2.42 11.76 15.08
N LEU A 115 -2.04 10.59 14.57
CA LEU A 115 -2.59 9.31 15.04
C LEU A 115 -2.38 9.10 16.53
N TYR A 116 -1.20 9.46 17.05
CA TYR A 116 -0.85 9.26 18.45
C TYR A 116 -1.56 10.23 19.40
N LYS A 117 -1.89 11.46 18.95
CA LYS A 117 -2.50 12.50 19.81
C LYS A 117 -4.02 12.48 19.84
N PHE A 118 -4.68 12.03 18.76
CA PHE A 118 -6.13 12.17 18.61
C PHE A 118 -6.92 10.95 19.14
N TYR A 119 -6.87 10.72 20.45
CA TYR A 119 -7.55 9.59 21.11
C TYR A 119 -9.01 9.38 20.69
N ASN A 120 -9.80 10.45 20.59
CA ASN A 120 -11.22 10.35 20.23
C ASN A 120 -11.48 9.84 18.82
N LEU A 121 -10.53 9.99 17.89
CA LEU A 121 -10.71 9.61 16.49
C LEU A 121 -9.92 8.36 16.12
N THR A 122 -8.70 8.22 16.65
CA THR A 122 -7.72 7.20 16.25
C THR A 122 -7.43 6.17 17.34
N GLY A 123 -8.00 6.33 18.54
CA GLY A 123 -7.66 5.50 19.69
C GLY A 123 -6.29 5.80 20.30
N GLY A 124 -5.58 6.82 19.81
CA GLY A 124 -4.28 7.22 20.35
C GLY A 124 -3.23 6.13 20.18
N ASP A 125 -2.55 5.79 21.27
CA ASP A 125 -1.53 4.73 21.34
C ASP A 125 -2.13 3.30 21.31
N GLU A 126 -3.38 3.12 21.73
CA GLU A 126 -4.07 1.82 21.66
C GLU A 126 -4.48 1.44 20.22
N GLY A 127 -4.58 2.43 19.33
CA GLY A 127 -5.04 2.24 17.95
C GLY A 127 -6.53 1.88 17.86
N ILE A 128 -6.96 1.40 16.70
CA ILE A 128 -8.36 1.02 16.46
C ILE A 128 -8.45 -0.46 16.13
N ARG A 129 -9.32 -1.18 16.84
CA ARG A 129 -9.62 -2.59 16.54
C ARG A 129 -10.33 -2.70 15.19
N MET A 130 -9.83 -3.59 14.34
CA MET A 130 -10.47 -3.92 13.08
C MET A 130 -11.33 -5.17 13.25
N LEU A 131 -12.63 -5.05 13.03
CA LEU A 131 -13.53 -6.20 13.04
C LEU A 131 -13.36 -7.02 11.74
N ARG A 132 -13.71 -8.31 11.82
CA ARG A 132 -13.64 -9.20 10.65
C ARG A 132 -14.63 -8.74 9.58
N PRO A 133 -14.15 -8.40 8.36
CA PRO A 133 -15.04 -7.99 7.29
C PRO A 133 -15.73 -9.19 6.63
N LYS A 134 -16.91 -8.96 6.09
CA LYS A 134 -17.61 -9.85 5.14
C LYS A 134 -16.97 -9.71 3.75
N LEU A 135 -16.64 -10.83 3.13
CA LEU A 135 -16.06 -10.86 1.78
C LEU A 135 -17.19 -11.15 0.77
N LEU A 136 -17.29 -10.32 -0.28
CA LEU A 136 -18.29 -10.48 -1.37
C LEU A 136 -19.75 -10.67 -0.87
N GLY A 137 -20.13 -10.02 0.24
CA GLY A 137 -21.46 -10.13 0.84
C GLY A 137 -21.70 -11.40 1.67
N ALA A 138 -20.81 -12.39 1.61
CA ALA A 138 -20.89 -13.59 2.43
C ALA A 138 -20.32 -13.31 3.84
N ALA A 139 -21.14 -13.56 4.86
CA ALA A 139 -20.71 -13.53 6.25
C ALA A 139 -20.11 -14.90 6.62
N PHE A 140 -18.79 -14.97 6.70
CA PHE A 140 -18.06 -16.18 7.13
C PHE A 140 -18.07 -16.34 8.67
N GLY A 141 -19.22 -16.13 9.31
CA GLY A 141 -19.36 -16.15 10.77
C GLY A 141 -19.19 -17.55 11.38
N ASN A 142 -19.38 -18.61 10.60
CA ASN A 142 -19.29 -20.00 11.05
C ASN A 142 -17.85 -20.57 11.02
N LEU A 143 -16.87 -19.79 10.57
CA LEU A 143 -15.46 -20.23 10.50
C LEU A 143 -14.66 -19.65 11.66
N ASP A 144 -13.76 -20.47 12.20
CA ASP A 144 -12.80 -20.02 13.20
C ASP A 144 -11.84 -18.97 12.61
N LYS A 145 -11.19 -18.15 13.46
CA LYS A 145 -10.33 -17.03 12.99
C LYS A 145 -9.29 -17.51 11.97
N VAL A 146 -8.66 -18.63 12.27
CA VAL A 146 -7.63 -19.23 11.42
C VAL A 146 -8.22 -19.74 10.12
N GLY A 147 -9.36 -20.45 10.16
CA GLY A 147 -10.04 -20.95 8.97
C GLY A 147 -10.51 -19.84 8.01
N PHE A 148 -10.91 -18.68 8.53
CA PHE A 148 -11.21 -17.51 7.69
C PHE A 148 -9.97 -16.95 7.00
N LEU A 149 -8.85 -16.86 7.73
CA LEU A 149 -7.59 -16.30 7.24
C LEU A 149 -6.94 -17.21 6.20
N THR A 150 -6.91 -18.52 6.43
CA THR A 150 -6.27 -19.51 5.54
C THR A 150 -7.14 -19.91 4.36
N GLY A 151 -8.47 -19.78 4.47
CA GLY A 151 -9.42 -20.07 3.40
C GLY A 151 -9.78 -18.82 2.59
N PRO A 152 -10.98 -18.24 2.82
CA PRO A 152 -11.55 -17.21 1.94
C PRO A 152 -10.70 -15.94 1.84
N TYR A 153 -10.10 -15.48 2.95
CA TYR A 153 -9.29 -14.26 2.94
C TYR A 153 -7.96 -14.44 2.18
N TYR A 154 -7.35 -15.61 2.26
CA TYR A 154 -6.15 -15.94 1.49
C TYR A 154 -6.39 -15.85 -0.02
N TYR A 155 -7.43 -16.52 -0.52
CA TYR A 155 -7.74 -16.49 -1.95
C TYR A 155 -8.18 -15.10 -2.41
N TYR A 156 -8.90 -14.37 -1.55
CA TYR A 156 -9.28 -12.99 -1.82
C TYR A 156 -8.05 -12.07 -1.95
N SER A 157 -7.12 -12.12 -0.99
CA SER A 157 -5.91 -11.29 -1.01
C SER A 157 -4.96 -11.66 -2.16
N LEU A 158 -4.86 -12.94 -2.51
CA LEU A 158 -4.16 -13.39 -3.71
C LEU A 158 -4.81 -12.83 -4.98
N ALA A 159 -6.14 -12.93 -5.11
CA ALA A 159 -6.86 -12.38 -6.25
C ALA A 159 -6.66 -10.86 -6.37
N LEU A 160 -6.72 -10.14 -5.24
CA LEU A 160 -6.50 -8.71 -5.22
C LEU A 160 -5.05 -8.34 -5.61
N LEU A 161 -4.04 -9.08 -5.15
CA LEU A 161 -2.66 -8.88 -5.59
C LEU A 161 -2.53 -9.07 -7.10
N VAL A 162 -3.14 -10.12 -7.67
CA VAL A 162 -3.12 -10.37 -9.12
C VAL A 162 -3.79 -9.22 -9.88
N VAL A 163 -4.95 -8.75 -9.43
CA VAL A 163 -5.66 -7.61 -10.04
C VAL A 163 -4.82 -6.34 -9.93
N ALA A 164 -4.29 -6.02 -8.75
CA ALA A 164 -3.43 -4.85 -8.53
C ALA A 164 -2.17 -4.90 -9.42
N THR A 165 -1.56 -6.07 -9.56
CA THR A 165 -0.41 -6.29 -10.44
C THR A 165 -0.78 -6.07 -11.91
N ALA A 166 -1.93 -6.61 -12.36
CA ALA A 166 -2.40 -6.43 -13.73
C ALA A 166 -2.73 -4.96 -14.04
N VAL A 167 -3.38 -4.25 -13.11
CA VAL A 167 -3.66 -2.82 -13.22
C VAL A 167 -2.36 -2.02 -13.31
N MET A 168 -1.41 -2.26 -12.40
CA MET A 168 -0.12 -1.58 -12.40
C MET A 168 0.68 -1.88 -13.67
N TRP A 169 0.63 -3.11 -14.17
CA TRP A 169 1.29 -3.51 -15.42
C TRP A 169 0.72 -2.74 -16.61
N ARG A 170 -0.60 -2.53 -16.64
CA ARG A 170 -1.25 -1.71 -17.68
C ARG A 170 -0.86 -0.24 -17.56
N ILE A 171 -0.80 0.33 -16.35
CA ILE A 171 -0.37 1.71 -16.10
C ILE A 171 1.06 1.92 -16.59
N VAL A 172 1.99 1.04 -16.22
CA VAL A 172 3.41 1.14 -16.58
C VAL A 172 3.66 0.98 -18.08
N ARG A 173 2.85 0.18 -18.79
CA ARG A 173 2.95 0.00 -20.25
C ARG A 173 2.17 1.03 -21.07
N SER A 174 1.40 1.89 -20.42
CA SER A 174 0.68 2.97 -21.09
C SER A 174 1.59 4.15 -21.41
N PRO A 175 1.14 5.13 -22.22
CA PRO A 175 1.89 6.37 -22.47
C PRO A 175 2.29 7.10 -21.18
N PHE A 176 1.50 6.97 -20.12
CA PHE A 176 1.83 7.51 -18.80
C PHE A 176 3.15 6.94 -18.26
N GLY A 177 3.34 5.62 -18.34
CA GLY A 177 4.57 4.97 -17.89
C GLY A 177 5.79 5.35 -18.75
N LEU A 178 5.60 5.58 -20.05
CA LEU A 178 6.65 6.11 -20.93
C LEU A 178 7.07 7.52 -20.51
N CYS A 179 6.10 8.41 -20.25
CA CYS A 179 6.37 9.75 -19.74
C CYS A 179 7.13 9.71 -18.40
N LEU A 180 6.74 8.83 -17.46
CA LEU A 180 7.45 8.69 -16.18
C LEU A 180 8.91 8.28 -16.37
N ARG A 181 9.20 7.31 -17.25
CA ARG A 181 10.57 6.90 -17.54
C ARG A 181 11.39 8.05 -18.15
N ALA A 182 10.81 8.80 -19.09
CA ALA A 182 11.46 9.97 -19.67
C ALA A 182 11.78 11.03 -18.59
N ILE A 183 10.84 11.28 -17.67
CA ILE A 183 11.03 12.19 -16.53
C ILE A 183 12.15 11.71 -15.60
N ARG A 184 12.27 10.38 -15.39
CA ARG A 184 13.31 9.78 -14.55
C ARG A 184 14.70 9.91 -15.18
N GLU A 185 14.81 9.77 -16.50
CA GLU A 185 16.09 9.89 -17.21
C GLU A 185 16.57 11.35 -17.28
N ASN A 186 15.74 12.25 -17.78
CA ASN A 186 16.07 13.67 -17.83
C ASN A 186 14.78 14.53 -17.81
N PRO A 187 14.45 15.16 -16.67
CA PRO A 187 13.23 15.96 -16.56
C PRO A 187 13.23 17.20 -17.46
N GLU A 188 14.39 17.85 -17.66
CA GLU A 188 14.48 19.05 -18.52
C GLU A 188 14.19 18.70 -19.98
N LYS A 189 14.77 17.60 -20.49
CA LYS A 189 14.48 17.12 -21.85
C LYS A 189 13.03 16.70 -22.01
N ALA A 190 12.43 16.08 -20.99
CA ALA A 190 11.01 15.72 -21.03
C ALA A 190 10.11 16.97 -21.15
N GLU A 191 10.45 18.06 -20.46
CA GLU A 191 9.72 19.33 -20.58
C GLU A 191 9.84 19.97 -21.97
N CYS A 192 11.02 19.90 -22.60
CA CYS A 192 11.21 20.39 -23.98
C CYS A 192 10.31 19.69 -25.01
N VAL A 193 9.93 18.42 -24.77
CA VAL A 193 9.02 17.64 -25.63
C VAL A 193 7.54 17.80 -25.20
N GLY A 194 7.26 18.71 -24.25
CA GLY A 194 5.90 19.05 -23.81
C GLY A 194 5.35 18.18 -22.66
N VAL A 195 6.18 17.33 -22.03
CA VAL A 195 5.76 16.54 -20.87
C VAL A 195 5.77 17.40 -19.62
N SER A 196 4.61 17.57 -18.99
CA SER A 196 4.48 18.31 -17.73
C SER A 196 4.99 17.51 -16.53
N VAL A 197 6.30 17.53 -16.28
CA VAL A 197 6.99 16.77 -15.21
C VAL A 197 6.23 16.78 -13.89
N ARG A 198 5.81 17.97 -13.44
CA ARG A 198 5.11 18.15 -12.17
C ARG A 198 3.76 17.44 -12.11
N ARG A 199 2.99 17.43 -13.20
CA ARG A 199 1.66 16.77 -13.24
C ARG A 199 1.82 15.25 -13.23
N TYR A 200 2.73 14.72 -14.03
CA TYR A 200 2.99 13.28 -14.10
C TYR A 200 3.54 12.72 -12.79
N ARG A 201 4.44 13.44 -12.12
CA ARG A 201 4.91 13.07 -10.78
C ARG A 201 3.79 13.11 -9.73
N LEU A 202 2.88 14.08 -9.81
CA LEU A 202 1.71 14.15 -8.94
C LEU A 202 0.79 12.95 -9.16
N TYR A 203 0.46 12.61 -10.40
CA TYR A 203 -0.36 11.43 -10.70
C TYR A 203 0.32 10.13 -10.22
N ALA A 204 1.64 10.00 -10.40
CA ALA A 204 2.38 8.86 -9.87
C ALA A 204 2.29 8.77 -8.34
N PHE A 205 2.37 9.91 -7.65
CA PHE A 205 2.23 9.99 -6.20
C PHE A 205 0.83 9.60 -5.72
N LEU A 206 -0.21 10.06 -6.40
CA LEU A 206 -1.60 9.70 -6.11
C LEU A 206 -1.86 8.21 -6.31
N ILE A 207 -1.39 7.64 -7.42
CA ILE A 207 -1.52 6.19 -7.69
C ILE A 207 -0.78 5.39 -6.62
N ALA A 208 0.45 5.80 -6.28
CA ALA A 208 1.24 5.14 -5.25
C ALA A 208 0.53 5.18 -3.88
N ALA A 209 -0.08 6.29 -3.52
CA ALA A 209 -0.86 6.41 -2.29
C ALA A 209 -2.06 5.45 -2.24
N VAL A 210 -2.80 5.34 -3.34
CA VAL A 210 -3.95 4.41 -3.45
C VAL A 210 -3.48 2.96 -3.27
N PHE A 211 -2.40 2.55 -3.95
CA PHE A 211 -1.85 1.20 -3.81
C PHE A 211 -1.32 0.95 -2.39
N GLY A 212 -0.67 1.94 -1.77
CA GLY A 212 -0.23 1.88 -0.37
C GLY A 212 -1.41 1.65 0.59
N ALA A 213 -2.51 2.37 0.41
CA ALA A 213 -3.68 2.23 1.27
C ALA A 213 -4.44 0.93 1.07
N VAL A 214 -4.58 0.44 -0.18
CA VAL A 214 -5.14 -0.89 -0.45
C VAL A 214 -4.30 -1.97 0.22
N GLY A 215 -2.97 -1.87 0.13
CA GLY A 215 -2.05 -2.77 0.85
C GLY A 215 -2.24 -2.69 2.37
N GLY A 216 -2.32 -1.48 2.92
CA GLY A 216 -2.54 -1.26 4.35
C GLY A 216 -3.87 -1.79 4.90
N THR A 217 -4.96 -1.64 4.14
CA THR A 217 -6.25 -2.25 4.48
C THR A 217 -6.14 -3.78 4.53
N LEU A 218 -5.36 -4.39 3.63
CA LEU A 218 -5.12 -5.84 3.65
C LEU A 218 -4.27 -6.28 4.85
N LEU A 219 -3.31 -5.45 5.29
CA LEU A 219 -2.47 -5.73 6.46
C LEU A 219 -3.25 -5.64 7.77
N ALA A 220 -4.27 -4.79 7.84
CA ALA A 220 -5.05 -4.57 9.06
C ALA A 220 -6.01 -5.72 9.43
N VAL A 221 -6.48 -6.50 8.45
CA VAL A 221 -7.40 -7.64 8.70
C VAL A 221 -6.74 -8.78 9.49
N PRO A 222 -5.56 -9.31 9.11
CA PRO A 222 -4.91 -10.39 9.86
C PRO A 222 -4.43 -9.94 11.25
N THR A 223 -3.94 -8.70 11.38
CA THR A 223 -3.55 -8.13 12.67
C THR A 223 -4.77 -7.90 13.56
N GLY A 224 -5.90 -7.49 12.98
CA GLY A 224 -7.13 -7.13 13.69
C GLY A 224 -7.01 -5.80 14.46
N LEU A 225 -5.96 -5.03 14.20
CA LEU A 225 -5.65 -3.77 14.85
C LEU A 225 -4.94 -2.84 13.87
N ALA A 226 -5.39 -1.59 13.80
CA ALA A 226 -4.69 -0.49 13.17
C ALA A 226 -3.87 0.26 14.24
N ASP A 227 -2.56 0.01 14.24
CA ASP A 227 -1.58 0.53 15.19
C ASP A 227 -0.90 1.80 14.62
N PRO A 228 -0.71 2.87 15.41
CA PRO A 228 0.03 4.06 14.99
C PRO A 228 1.45 3.76 14.47
N LEU A 229 2.10 2.71 14.98
CA LEU A 229 3.44 2.29 14.57
C LEU A 229 3.53 1.94 13.08
N LEU A 230 2.41 1.61 12.43
CA LEU A 230 2.35 1.45 10.97
C LEU A 230 2.72 2.73 10.21
N ALA A 231 2.51 3.92 10.79
CA ALA A 231 2.88 5.20 10.20
C ALA A 231 4.29 5.67 10.58
N TYR A 232 4.96 4.98 11.52
CA TYR A 232 6.27 5.39 12.01
C TYR A 232 7.34 5.23 10.91
N TRP A 233 8.34 6.11 10.91
CA TRP A 233 9.29 6.22 9.80
C TRP A 233 10.09 4.94 9.53
N THR A 234 10.34 4.10 10.54
CA THR A 234 11.06 2.82 10.35
C THR A 234 10.27 1.87 9.47
N HIS A 235 8.93 1.92 9.52
CA HIS A 235 8.07 1.13 8.65
C HIS A 235 8.24 1.54 7.18
N SER A 236 8.30 2.85 6.89
CA SER A 236 8.65 3.34 5.55
C SER A 236 10.05 2.89 5.12
N GLY A 237 11.01 2.87 6.04
CA GLY A 237 12.35 2.34 5.80
C GLY A 237 12.31 0.87 5.35
N ASN A 238 11.54 0.03 6.06
CA ASN A 238 11.36 -1.38 5.70
C ASN A 238 10.77 -1.55 4.30
N LEU A 239 9.77 -0.73 3.92
CA LEU A 239 9.21 -0.75 2.56
C LEU A 239 10.28 -0.42 1.51
N VAL A 240 11.14 0.57 1.77
CA VAL A 240 12.26 0.89 0.89
C VAL A 240 13.27 -0.25 0.82
N PHE A 241 13.59 -0.89 1.94
CA PHE A 241 14.49 -2.05 1.96
C PHE A 241 13.92 -3.22 1.15
N MET A 242 12.64 -3.57 1.33
CA MET A 242 11.97 -4.61 0.53
C MET A 242 12.04 -4.28 -0.96
N LEU A 243 11.78 -3.02 -1.35
CA LEU A 243 11.86 -2.57 -2.74
C LEU A 243 13.26 -2.73 -3.33
N LEU A 244 14.29 -2.33 -2.59
CA LEU A 244 15.69 -2.38 -3.04
C LEU A 244 16.18 -3.82 -3.14
N LEU A 245 15.86 -4.66 -2.16
CA LEU A 245 16.25 -6.07 -2.12
C LEU A 245 15.63 -6.85 -3.29
N GLY A 246 14.37 -6.57 -3.62
CA GLY A 246 13.69 -7.15 -4.78
C GLY A 246 14.17 -6.61 -6.14
N GLY A 247 14.81 -5.43 -6.16
CA GLY A 247 15.29 -4.76 -7.36
C GLY A 247 14.23 -3.87 -8.03
N PHE A 248 14.37 -2.56 -7.86
CA PHE A 248 13.45 -1.55 -8.39
C PHE A 248 13.46 -1.40 -9.93
N ALA A 249 14.46 -1.96 -10.62
CA ALA A 249 14.54 -1.91 -12.08
C ALA A 249 13.55 -2.88 -12.76
N ASN A 250 13.23 -3.98 -12.09
CA ASN A 250 12.32 -5.00 -12.60
C ASN A 250 10.90 -4.76 -12.09
N PHE A 251 9.90 -4.94 -12.96
CA PHE A 251 8.49 -4.75 -12.59
C PHE A 251 8.05 -5.69 -11.45
N PHE A 252 8.48 -6.96 -11.49
CA PHE A 252 8.17 -7.96 -10.47
C PHE A 252 9.13 -7.94 -9.28
N GLY A 253 10.20 -7.15 -9.34
CA GLY A 253 11.19 -7.04 -8.28
C GLY A 253 10.59 -6.72 -6.91
N PRO A 254 9.73 -5.70 -6.75
CA PRO A 254 9.15 -5.34 -5.46
C PRO A 254 8.33 -6.48 -4.82
N ILE A 255 7.64 -7.29 -5.63
CA ILE A 255 6.91 -8.47 -5.15
C ILE A 255 7.90 -9.51 -4.63
N LEU A 256 8.97 -9.80 -5.36
CA LEU A 256 10.02 -10.71 -4.89
C LEU A 256 10.69 -10.19 -3.62
N GLY A 257 10.88 -8.88 -3.50
CA GLY A 257 11.43 -8.23 -2.32
C GLY A 257 10.57 -8.41 -1.06
N ALA A 258 9.24 -8.26 -1.20
CA ALA A 258 8.32 -8.60 -0.11
C ALA A 258 8.42 -10.08 0.28
N PHE A 259 8.56 -10.98 -0.69
CA PHE A 259 8.68 -12.41 -0.42
C PHE A 259 9.95 -12.71 0.41
N VAL A 260 11.11 -12.24 -0.04
CA VAL A 260 12.40 -12.51 0.63
C VAL A 260 12.54 -11.79 1.98
N PHE A 261 11.84 -10.68 2.19
CA PHE A 261 11.87 -10.02 3.51
C PHE A 261 11.05 -10.78 4.57
N ILE A 262 9.98 -11.46 4.15
CA ILE A 262 9.05 -12.14 5.06
C ILE A 262 9.48 -13.60 5.32
N PHE A 263 10.15 -14.24 4.37
CA PHE A 263 10.64 -15.62 4.44
C PHE A 263 12.16 -15.67 4.59
#